data_AF-A0A6N3JVQ9-F1
#
_entry.id   AF-A0A6N3JVQ9-F1
#
_cell.length_a   1.000
_cell.length_b   1.000
_cell.length_c   1.000
_cell.angle_alpha   90.00
_cell.angle_beta   90.00
_cell.angle_gamma   90.00
#
_symmetry.space_group_name_H-M   'P 1'
#
loop_
_entity.id
_entity.type
_entity.pdbx_description
1 polymer ?
#
loop_
_entity_poly.entity_id
_entity_poly.type
_entity_poly.pdbx_seq_one_letter_code
_entity_poly.pdbx_strand_id
1 'polypeptide(L)'
;MIGAGSMTDERQPAGDGGGPGRGRLLLGGGVAVALLAVIGASVGWILAGEPERSAAPGDSAPPAAASTSASATTAPPATAAQPSGTRTSAPAGLTVPEVVGADFEQARRDLRERRLGWRLVFGTGTGRTVERTSPAPGTPVKRGTTVTVWVSGPAPAVSVPDVGTLSCSDAADDLVEAGLYPRYATGRQGPVTAQEPVAGGTARWNDQVTLTCGDKGSTPPTVSPPPTP
;
A
#
# COMPACT_ATOMS: atom_id res chain seq x y z
N MET A 1 -25.39 50.69 62.99
CA MET A 1 -25.36 50.51 61.52
C MET A 1 -24.45 49.30 61.28
N ILE A 2 -24.89 48.11 60.85
CA ILE A 2 -26.05 47.73 60.00
C ILE A 2 -25.94 48.41 58.62
N GLY A 3 -25.96 47.73 57.47
CA GLY A 3 -26.02 46.28 57.20
C GLY A 3 -26.88 45.96 55.97
N ALA A 4 -26.44 45.03 55.10
CA ALA A 4 -27.01 44.73 53.76
C ALA A 4 -26.91 45.91 52.75
N GLY A 5 -27.06 45.73 51.42
CA GLY A 5 -27.19 44.52 50.59
C GLY A 5 -28.03 44.78 49.32
N SER A 6 -27.97 43.89 48.31
CA SER A 6 -28.76 43.93 47.04
C SER A 6 -28.52 45.14 46.10
N MET A 7 -28.77 45.13 44.77
CA MET A 7 -28.95 44.08 43.72
C MET A 7 -28.89 44.79 42.32
N THR A 8 -29.20 44.10 41.22
CA THR A 8 -29.29 44.58 39.82
C THR A 8 -27.92 44.73 39.17
N ASP A 9 -27.41 43.83 38.32
CA ASP A 9 -27.98 43.07 37.18
C ASP A 9 -28.16 43.91 35.91
N GLU A 10 -27.33 43.60 34.90
CA GLU A 10 -27.65 43.61 33.46
C GLU A 10 -26.48 42.91 32.74
N ARG A 11 -26.77 41.90 31.89
CA ARG A 11 -25.77 40.90 31.47
C ARG A 11 -25.84 40.62 29.97
N GLN A 12 -25.25 41.50 29.16
CA GLN A 12 -25.21 41.35 27.71
C GLN A 12 -23.97 40.57 27.23
N PRO A 13 -24.18 39.34 26.74
CA PRO A 13 -23.56 38.92 25.49
C PRO A 13 -24.53 38.12 24.60
N ALA A 14 -24.85 38.65 23.42
CA ALA A 14 -25.53 37.92 22.35
C ALA A 14 -24.92 38.31 21.00
N GLY A 15 -24.35 37.34 20.30
CA GLY A 15 -23.60 37.51 19.05
C GLY A 15 -24.08 36.54 17.97
N ASP A 16 -25.38 36.42 17.80
CA ASP A 16 -25.99 35.76 16.63
C ASP A 16 -25.66 36.54 15.34
N GLY A 17 -25.57 35.93 14.17
CA GLY A 17 -25.74 34.50 13.86
C GLY A 17 -25.84 34.34 12.34
N GLY A 18 -24.84 33.71 11.71
CA GLY A 18 -24.70 33.71 10.25
C GLY A 18 -25.81 32.93 9.53
N GLY A 19 -26.65 33.61 8.76
CA GLY A 19 -27.74 32.99 7.99
C GLY A 19 -27.23 32.20 6.76
N PRO A 20 -27.52 30.89 6.63
CA PRO A 20 -27.05 30.08 5.51
C PRO A 20 -27.88 30.26 4.23
N GLY A 21 -27.21 30.48 3.10
CA GLY A 21 -27.83 30.60 1.77
C GLY A 21 -28.41 29.27 1.27
N ARG A 22 -29.68 29.27 0.85
CA ARG A 22 -30.40 28.05 0.39
C ARG A 22 -30.11 27.72 -1.08
N GLY A 23 -28.90 27.25 -1.37
CA GLY A 23 -28.52 26.68 -2.67
C GLY A 23 -29.17 25.32 -2.91
N ARG A 24 -30.31 25.27 -3.61
CA ARG A 24 -31.06 24.04 -3.89
C ARG A 24 -30.68 23.48 -5.27
N LEU A 25 -29.66 22.62 -5.35
CA LEU A 25 -29.20 22.02 -6.61
C LEU A 25 -29.42 20.49 -6.68
N LEU A 26 -30.10 20.08 -7.76
CA LEU A 26 -29.94 18.84 -8.52
C LEU A 26 -29.96 17.49 -7.77
N LEU A 27 -31.15 16.88 -7.74
CA LEU A 27 -31.35 15.46 -7.51
C LEU A 27 -30.92 14.66 -8.78
N GLY A 28 -29.68 14.18 -8.82
CA GLY A 28 -29.10 13.42 -9.94
C GLY A 28 -29.00 11.91 -9.65
N GLY A 29 -29.40 11.07 -10.61
CA GLY A 29 -29.60 9.63 -10.38
C GLY A 29 -28.32 8.78 -10.31
N GLY A 30 -28.45 7.60 -9.69
CA GLY A 30 -27.47 6.51 -9.72
C GLY A 30 -28.19 5.16 -9.82
N VAL A 31 -27.88 4.37 -10.85
CA VAL A 31 -28.58 3.10 -11.13
C VAL A 31 -27.93 1.96 -10.34
N ALA A 32 -28.69 1.34 -9.43
CA ALA A 32 -28.23 0.21 -8.65
C ALA A 32 -28.33 -1.12 -9.45
N VAL A 33 -27.27 -1.48 -10.18
CA VAL A 33 -27.13 -2.80 -10.80
C VAL A 33 -26.45 -3.76 -9.81
N ALA A 34 -27.23 -4.57 -9.11
CA ALA A 34 -26.70 -5.64 -8.27
C ALA A 34 -26.17 -6.79 -9.15
N LEU A 35 -24.88 -7.08 -9.07
CA LEU A 35 -24.25 -8.18 -9.83
C LEU A 35 -24.52 -9.55 -9.20
N LEU A 36 -24.73 -10.55 -10.06
CA LEU A 36 -25.02 -11.93 -9.68
C LEU A 36 -23.85 -12.58 -8.92
N ALA A 37 -24.16 -13.19 -7.78
CA ALA A 37 -23.23 -14.05 -7.05
C ALA A 37 -23.10 -15.41 -7.76
N VAL A 38 -21.93 -15.68 -8.35
CA VAL A 38 -21.58 -17.03 -8.82
C VAL A 38 -20.94 -17.79 -7.66
N ILE A 39 -21.70 -18.70 -7.06
CA ILE A 39 -21.22 -19.61 -6.02
C ILE A 39 -20.27 -20.64 -6.66
N GLY A 40 -19.18 -20.96 -5.95
CA GLY A 40 -18.01 -21.61 -6.55
C GLY A 40 -18.14 -23.10 -6.84
N ALA A 41 -17.13 -23.61 -7.57
CA ALA A 41 -16.86 -25.03 -7.75
C ALA A 41 -15.43 -25.33 -7.26
N SER A 42 -15.26 -26.37 -6.45
CA SER A 42 -14.01 -26.71 -5.77
C SER A 42 -13.46 -28.07 -6.22
N VAL A 43 -12.32 -28.06 -6.92
CA VAL A 43 -11.48 -29.23 -7.26
C VAL A 43 -10.02 -28.75 -7.33
N GLY A 44 -8.99 -29.48 -6.89
CA GLY A 44 -9.02 -30.80 -6.23
C GLY A 44 -7.91 -31.75 -6.66
N TRP A 45 -6.67 -31.27 -6.83
CA TRP A 45 -5.42 -32.04 -7.01
C TRP A 45 -4.33 -31.30 -6.21
N ILE A 46 -3.60 -31.82 -5.22
CA ILE A 46 -3.19 -33.17 -4.79
C ILE A 46 -1.92 -33.71 -5.48
N LEU A 47 -0.97 -34.14 -4.63
CA LEU A 47 0.25 -34.95 -4.86
C LEU A 47 1.45 -34.43 -5.69
N ALA A 48 2.60 -34.46 -5.00
CA ALA A 48 3.96 -34.85 -5.44
C ALA A 48 4.76 -33.96 -6.41
N GLY A 49 5.96 -33.52 -5.96
CA GLY A 49 6.92 -32.78 -6.80
C GLY A 49 8.05 -32.05 -6.05
N GLU A 50 8.65 -32.67 -5.01
CA GLU A 50 9.87 -32.16 -4.35
C GLU A 50 11.14 -32.85 -4.92
N PRO A 51 12.39 -32.50 -4.54
CA PRO A 51 13.07 -31.39 -5.20
C PRO A 51 14.53 -31.72 -5.60
N GLU A 52 14.75 -32.13 -6.85
CA GLU A 52 16.09 -32.44 -7.37
C GLU A 52 16.96 -31.18 -7.53
N ARG A 53 17.72 -30.84 -6.48
CA ARG A 53 18.79 -29.83 -6.53
C ARG A 53 20.03 -30.43 -7.20
N SER A 54 20.55 -29.74 -8.22
CA SER A 54 21.84 -30.07 -8.83
C SER A 54 22.98 -30.09 -7.80
N ALA A 55 23.71 -31.21 -7.74
CA ALA A 55 24.95 -31.34 -6.99
C ALA A 55 25.98 -32.16 -7.78
N ALA A 56 27.00 -31.46 -8.30
CA ALA A 56 28.29 -32.00 -8.74
C ALA A 56 29.35 -31.41 -7.77
N PRO A 57 30.52 -32.04 -7.51
CA PRO A 57 31.41 -32.60 -8.54
C PRO A 57 32.12 -33.93 -8.15
N GLY A 58 33.04 -34.42 -8.99
CA GLY A 58 34.22 -35.17 -8.50
C GLY A 58 34.69 -36.39 -9.29
N ASP A 59 35.69 -36.16 -10.16
CA ASP A 59 36.90 -37.00 -10.34
C ASP A 59 36.90 -38.34 -11.13
N SER A 60 38.11 -38.65 -11.65
CA SER A 60 38.65 -39.93 -12.16
C SER A 60 38.13 -40.53 -13.50
N ALA A 61 39.05 -41.16 -14.25
CA ALA A 61 38.93 -41.59 -15.66
C ALA A 61 40.01 -42.65 -16.03
N PRO A 62 40.12 -43.19 -17.28
CA PRO A 62 39.17 -43.25 -18.41
C PRO A 62 38.61 -44.71 -18.58
N PRO A 63 39.03 -45.68 -19.47
CA PRO A 63 39.90 -45.71 -20.67
C PRO A 63 39.29 -46.37 -21.95
N ALA A 64 40.05 -46.33 -23.06
CA ALA A 64 40.16 -47.32 -24.16
C ALA A 64 38.92 -47.80 -24.98
N ALA A 65 38.65 -47.13 -26.12
CA ALA A 65 38.42 -47.70 -27.48
C ALA A 65 37.91 -46.58 -28.43
N ALA A 66 38.74 -45.90 -29.24
CA ALA A 66 39.36 -46.34 -30.51
C ALA A 66 38.36 -46.69 -31.64
N SER A 67 38.08 -45.75 -32.57
CA SER A 67 38.39 -45.90 -34.02
C SER A 67 37.93 -44.75 -34.95
N THR A 68 38.84 -44.37 -35.87
CA THR A 68 38.67 -43.91 -37.27
C THR A 68 37.87 -42.64 -37.67
N SER A 69 38.54 -41.84 -38.50
CA SER A 69 38.16 -40.55 -39.10
C SER A 69 37.29 -40.65 -40.38
N ALA A 70 36.67 -39.53 -40.76
CA ALA A 70 36.48 -39.11 -42.18
C ALA A 70 36.31 -37.58 -42.29
N SER A 71 36.67 -36.96 -43.42
CA SER A 71 36.54 -35.51 -43.65
C SER A 71 36.27 -35.15 -45.12
N ALA A 72 35.22 -34.36 -45.37
CA ALA A 72 34.97 -33.51 -46.56
C ALA A 72 33.70 -32.67 -46.26
N THR A 73 33.66 -31.33 -46.33
CA THR A 73 33.87 -30.41 -47.47
C THR A 73 32.73 -30.41 -48.49
N THR A 74 31.85 -29.39 -48.42
CA THR A 74 31.43 -28.48 -49.53
C THR A 74 30.20 -27.63 -49.12
N ALA A 75 30.15 -26.37 -49.58
CA ALA A 75 29.00 -25.43 -49.58
C ALA A 75 29.12 -24.57 -50.87
N PRO A 76 28.21 -23.65 -51.26
CA PRO A 76 26.94 -23.13 -50.67
C PRO A 76 25.77 -23.30 -51.70
N PRO A 77 24.71 -22.44 -51.86
CA PRO A 77 24.22 -21.30 -51.07
C PRO A 77 22.68 -21.20 -50.82
N ALA A 78 22.35 -20.26 -49.92
CA ALA A 78 21.17 -19.38 -49.89
C ALA A 78 19.75 -19.93 -50.16
N THR A 79 18.90 -19.89 -49.12
CA THR A 79 17.47 -19.55 -49.24
C THR A 79 16.99 -18.88 -47.94
N ALA A 80 16.19 -17.81 -48.09
CA ALA A 80 15.38 -17.11 -47.09
C ALA A 80 15.87 -17.04 -45.63
N ALA A 81 16.27 -15.84 -45.20
CA ALA A 81 16.33 -15.52 -43.77
C ALA A 81 14.92 -15.52 -43.17
N GLN A 82 14.53 -16.61 -42.50
CA GLN A 82 13.44 -16.56 -41.54
C GLN A 82 13.94 -15.79 -40.31
N PRO A 83 13.30 -14.69 -39.88
CA PRO A 83 13.64 -14.08 -38.61
C PRO A 83 13.31 -15.09 -37.52
N SER A 84 14.35 -15.58 -36.82
CA SER A 84 14.21 -16.39 -35.61
C SER A 84 13.74 -15.51 -34.45
N GLY A 85 12.52 -14.97 -34.62
CA GLY A 85 11.77 -14.34 -33.56
C GLY A 85 11.40 -15.41 -32.56
N THR A 86 12.27 -15.59 -31.56
CA THR A 86 11.95 -16.29 -30.33
C THR A 86 10.77 -15.60 -29.68
N ARG A 87 9.57 -16.05 -30.04
CA ARG A 87 8.38 -15.94 -29.20
C ARG A 87 8.62 -16.83 -27.98
N THR A 88 9.51 -16.37 -27.11
CA THR A 88 9.56 -16.70 -25.70
C THR A 88 8.16 -16.47 -25.19
N SER A 89 7.40 -17.56 -25.04
CA SER A 89 6.07 -17.52 -24.44
C SER A 89 6.30 -17.20 -22.97
N ALA A 90 6.37 -15.90 -22.66
CA ALA A 90 6.50 -15.43 -21.30
C ALA A 90 5.30 -16.00 -20.52
N PRO A 91 5.54 -16.77 -19.43
CA PRO A 91 4.46 -17.38 -18.70
C PRO A 91 3.51 -16.29 -18.22
N ALA A 92 2.19 -16.52 -18.32
CA ALA A 92 1.15 -15.58 -17.94
C ALA A 92 1.02 -15.45 -16.41
N GLY A 93 2.12 -15.05 -15.76
CA GLY A 93 2.24 -14.79 -14.34
C GLY A 93 2.26 -13.30 -14.03
N LEU A 94 2.13 -12.98 -12.74
CA LEU A 94 2.26 -11.62 -12.25
C LEU A 94 3.73 -11.20 -12.33
N THR A 95 4.03 -10.07 -12.98
CA THR A 95 5.39 -9.52 -13.09
C THR A 95 5.50 -8.18 -12.38
N VAL A 96 6.70 -7.88 -11.88
CA VAL A 96 7.04 -6.53 -11.38
C VAL A 96 6.87 -5.52 -12.53
N PRO A 97 6.11 -4.42 -12.35
CA PRO A 97 5.95 -3.40 -13.38
C PRO A 97 7.26 -2.66 -13.67
N GLU A 98 7.34 -2.08 -14.87
CA GLU A 98 8.39 -1.12 -15.20
C GLU A 98 8.06 0.22 -14.53
N VAL A 99 8.68 0.47 -13.38
CA VAL A 99 8.50 1.67 -12.56
C VAL A 99 9.81 2.45 -12.36
N VAL A 100 10.92 1.99 -12.95
CA VAL A 100 12.19 2.71 -12.90
C VAL A 100 12.09 3.99 -13.74
N GLY A 101 12.58 5.11 -13.22
CA GLY A 101 12.42 6.43 -13.81
C GLY A 101 11.04 7.09 -13.56
N ALA A 102 10.03 6.34 -13.14
CA ALA A 102 8.74 6.91 -12.72
C ALA A 102 8.85 7.60 -11.35
N ASP A 103 7.87 8.46 -11.03
CA ASP A 103 7.70 9.02 -9.68
C ASP A 103 7.33 7.92 -8.67
N PHE A 104 7.76 8.06 -7.40
CA PHE A 104 7.50 7.05 -6.38
C PHE A 104 6.00 6.86 -6.06
N GLU A 105 5.17 7.90 -6.21
CA GLU A 105 3.71 7.78 -6.05
C GLU A 105 3.06 6.99 -7.18
N GLN A 106 3.55 7.20 -8.41
CA GLN A 106 3.15 6.40 -9.57
C GLN A 106 3.55 4.94 -9.35
N ALA A 107 4.78 4.68 -8.90
CA ALA A 107 5.23 3.33 -8.56
C ALA A 107 4.39 2.67 -7.45
N ARG A 108 3.98 3.42 -6.41
CA ARG A 108 3.06 2.95 -5.37
C ARG A 108 1.72 2.51 -5.97
N ARG A 109 1.12 3.33 -6.83
CA ARG A 109 -0.14 3.01 -7.52
C ARG A 109 -0.02 1.74 -8.36
N ASP A 110 1.00 1.65 -9.21
CA ASP A 110 1.15 0.56 -10.18
C ASP A 110 1.45 -0.80 -9.51
N LEU A 111 2.13 -0.78 -8.35
CA LEU A 111 2.32 -1.96 -7.50
C LEU A 111 1.02 -2.35 -6.77
N ARG A 112 0.26 -1.38 -6.27
CA ARG A 112 -1.03 -1.58 -5.58
C ARG A 112 -2.09 -2.18 -6.50
N GLU A 113 -2.21 -1.68 -7.73
CA GLU A 113 -3.12 -2.22 -8.76
C GLU A 113 -2.80 -3.69 -9.10
N ARG A 114 -1.51 -4.03 -9.14
CA ARG A 114 -1.01 -5.41 -9.35
C ARG A 114 -1.15 -6.31 -8.11
N ARG A 115 -1.60 -5.78 -6.97
CA ARG A 115 -1.67 -6.45 -5.66
C ARG A 115 -0.31 -7.05 -5.25
N LEU A 116 0.75 -6.28 -5.51
CA LEU A 116 2.08 -6.46 -4.96
C LEU A 116 2.21 -5.60 -3.70
N GLY A 117 3.02 -6.06 -2.74
CA GLY A 117 3.44 -5.21 -1.63
C GLY A 117 4.57 -4.27 -2.10
N TRP A 118 4.80 -3.18 -1.39
CA TRP A 118 5.92 -2.29 -1.66
C TRP A 118 6.66 -1.90 -0.37
N ARG A 119 7.95 -1.54 -0.51
CA ARG A 119 8.75 -0.87 0.50
C ARG A 119 9.55 0.24 -0.18
N LEU A 120 9.20 1.49 0.11
CA LEU A 120 9.96 2.65 -0.36
C LEU A 120 11.21 2.82 0.50
N VAL A 121 12.36 3.05 -0.14
CA VAL A 121 13.63 3.40 0.49
C VAL A 121 14.11 4.70 -0.14
N PHE A 122 14.03 5.80 0.61
CA PHE A 122 14.42 7.12 0.12
C PHE A 122 15.93 7.34 0.26
N GLY A 123 16.52 7.99 -0.75
CA GLY A 123 17.93 8.33 -0.81
C GLY A 123 18.25 9.72 -0.26
N THR A 124 19.40 10.27 -0.66
CA THR A 124 19.91 11.57 -0.22
C THR A 124 20.16 12.55 -1.37
N GLY A 125 19.70 12.23 -2.60
CA GLY A 125 19.73 13.14 -3.74
C GLY A 125 18.59 14.18 -3.71
N THR A 126 18.29 14.76 -4.86
CA THR A 126 17.26 15.82 -5.02
C THR A 126 16.04 15.38 -5.84
N GLY A 127 16.04 14.16 -6.36
CA GLY A 127 14.95 13.62 -7.18
C GLY A 127 13.79 13.03 -6.36
N ARG A 128 12.73 12.65 -7.06
CA ARG A 128 11.57 11.89 -6.51
C ARG A 128 11.25 10.64 -7.35
N THR A 129 12.13 10.32 -8.28
CA THR A 129 12.01 9.18 -9.19
C THR A 129 12.64 7.92 -8.60
N VAL A 130 12.10 6.77 -9.00
CA VAL A 130 12.65 5.45 -8.68
C VAL A 130 13.94 5.20 -9.47
N GLU A 131 15.02 4.89 -8.77
CA GLU A 131 16.31 4.51 -9.36
C GLU A 131 16.37 3.04 -9.75
N ARG A 132 15.77 2.17 -8.93
CA ARG A 132 15.81 0.71 -9.07
C ARG A 132 14.74 0.04 -8.20
N THR A 133 14.42 -1.20 -8.53
CA THR A 133 13.55 -2.09 -7.74
C THR A 133 14.21 -3.44 -7.46
N SER A 134 13.74 -4.13 -6.42
CA SER A 134 14.08 -5.51 -6.10
C SER A 134 12.83 -6.25 -5.60
N PRO A 135 12.33 -7.29 -6.30
CA PRO A 135 12.86 -7.82 -7.56
C PRO A 135 12.82 -6.79 -8.70
N ALA A 136 13.67 -6.98 -9.71
CA ALA A 136 13.81 -6.07 -10.84
C ALA A 136 12.56 -6.06 -11.74
N PRO A 137 12.35 -5.02 -12.58
CA PRO A 137 11.23 -4.98 -13.53
C PRO A 137 11.15 -6.22 -14.41
N GLY A 138 9.93 -6.61 -14.79
CA GLY A 138 9.68 -7.82 -15.57
C GLY A 138 9.87 -9.15 -14.82
N THR A 139 10.49 -9.17 -13.63
CA THR A 139 10.69 -10.40 -12.86
C THR A 139 9.34 -11.05 -12.50
N PRO A 140 9.14 -12.36 -12.72
CA PRO A 140 7.95 -13.06 -12.29
C PRO A 140 7.88 -13.17 -10.76
N VAL A 141 6.73 -12.83 -10.18
CA VAL A 141 6.50 -12.73 -8.74
C VAL A 141 5.13 -13.31 -8.36
N LYS A 142 4.95 -13.62 -7.07
CA LYS A 142 3.65 -14.07 -6.53
C LYS A 142 2.83 -12.87 -6.03
N ARG A 143 1.51 -12.98 -5.97
CA ARG A 143 0.65 -11.96 -5.30
C ARG A 143 1.12 -11.75 -3.86
N GLY A 144 1.12 -10.51 -3.39
CA GLY A 144 1.66 -10.15 -2.07
C GLY A 144 3.19 -10.15 -1.95
N THR A 145 3.96 -10.42 -3.03
CA THR A 145 5.42 -10.22 -3.00
C THR A 145 5.72 -8.74 -2.76
N THR A 146 6.58 -8.43 -1.78
CA THR A 146 7.01 -7.05 -1.50
C THR A 146 8.14 -6.64 -2.44
N VAL A 147 7.88 -5.66 -3.31
CA VAL A 147 8.91 -5.01 -4.12
C VAL A 147 9.55 -3.89 -3.30
N THR A 148 10.86 -3.97 -3.07
CA THR A 148 11.62 -2.85 -2.51
C THR A 148 11.95 -1.88 -3.64
N VAL A 149 11.72 -0.59 -3.41
CA VAL A 149 11.80 0.49 -4.40
C VAL A 149 12.72 1.57 -3.86
N TRP A 150 13.81 1.88 -4.55
CA TRP A 150 14.74 2.92 -4.12
C TRP A 150 14.44 4.23 -4.86
N VAL A 151 14.25 5.30 -4.11
CA VAL A 151 13.91 6.64 -4.61
C VAL A 151 15.13 7.55 -4.48
N SER A 152 15.41 8.34 -5.51
CA SER A 152 16.66 9.12 -5.64
C SER A 152 16.89 10.17 -4.53
N GLY A 153 15.84 10.86 -4.09
CA GLY A 153 15.90 11.85 -3.01
C GLY A 153 15.25 11.42 -1.70
N PRO A 154 15.24 12.31 -0.68
CA PRO A 154 14.71 12.03 0.65
C PRO A 154 13.19 11.88 0.65
N ALA A 155 12.69 11.28 1.74
CA ALA A 155 11.26 11.20 2.03
C ALA A 155 10.64 12.61 2.04
N PRO A 156 9.66 12.91 1.17
CA PRO A 156 9.00 14.21 1.17
C PRO A 156 8.17 14.41 2.44
N ALA A 157 8.00 15.67 2.82
CA ALA A 157 7.15 16.05 3.95
C ALA A 157 5.65 15.88 3.61
N VAL A 158 4.87 15.45 4.59
CA VAL A 158 3.42 15.28 4.53
C VAL A 158 2.77 15.85 5.80
N SER A 159 1.53 16.31 5.67
CA SER A 159 0.69 16.61 6.82
C SER A 159 0.19 15.30 7.43
N VAL A 160 0.27 15.17 8.75
CA VAL A 160 -0.34 14.06 9.47
C VAL A 160 -1.87 14.28 9.47
N PRO A 161 -2.68 13.30 9.00
CA PRO A 161 -4.13 13.43 8.99
C PRO A 161 -4.69 13.48 10.43
N ASP A 162 -5.88 14.07 10.57
CA ASP A 162 -6.67 13.88 11.79
C ASP A 162 -7.36 12.52 11.70
N VAL A 163 -6.95 11.59 12.57
CA VAL A 163 -7.57 10.27 12.74
C VAL A 163 -8.16 10.11 14.15
N GLY A 164 -8.34 11.21 14.88
CA GLY A 164 -9.04 11.23 16.15
C GLY A 164 -10.49 10.75 15.99
N THR A 165 -11.00 10.02 17.00
CA THR A 165 -12.35 9.41 17.03
C THR A 165 -12.63 8.29 16.01
N LEU A 166 -11.85 8.14 14.94
CA LEU A 166 -11.91 6.98 14.04
C LEU A 166 -11.59 5.67 14.79
N SER A 167 -12.00 4.52 14.24
CA SER A 167 -11.54 3.24 14.80
C SER A 167 -10.05 3.07 14.52
N CYS A 168 -9.36 2.34 15.40
CA CYS A 168 -7.94 2.03 15.23
C CYS A 168 -7.61 1.08 14.06
N SER A 169 -8.60 0.69 13.25
CA SER A 169 -8.39 0.10 11.91
C SER A 169 -8.43 1.19 10.84
N ASP A 170 -9.51 1.96 10.77
CA ASP A 170 -9.71 3.00 9.74
C ASP A 170 -8.60 4.06 9.81
N ALA A 171 -8.26 4.50 11.02
CA ALA A 171 -7.13 5.39 11.31
C ALA A 171 -5.77 4.87 10.78
N ALA A 172 -5.60 3.55 10.70
CA ALA A 172 -4.38 2.91 10.23
C ALA A 172 -4.34 2.83 8.69
N ASP A 173 -5.49 2.62 8.04
CA ASP A 173 -5.62 2.66 6.59
C ASP A 173 -5.45 4.10 6.05
N ASP A 174 -6.06 5.11 6.70
CA ASP A 174 -5.89 6.54 6.38
C ASP A 174 -4.42 6.99 6.47
N LEU A 175 -3.70 6.57 7.53
CA LEU A 175 -2.27 6.83 7.67
C LEU A 175 -1.44 6.19 6.54
N VAL A 176 -1.77 4.97 6.13
CA VAL A 176 -1.08 4.26 5.04
C VAL A 176 -1.39 4.88 3.67
N GLU A 177 -2.59 5.43 3.46
CA GLU A 177 -2.91 6.24 2.27
C GLU A 177 -2.08 7.54 2.27
N ALA A 178 -1.94 8.21 3.42
CA ALA A 178 -1.08 9.39 3.59
C ALA A 178 0.44 9.13 3.51
N GLY A 179 0.88 7.86 3.41
CA GLY A 179 2.29 7.48 3.29
C GLY A 179 3.04 7.34 4.63
N LEU A 180 2.30 7.23 5.73
CA LEU A 180 2.77 7.11 7.11
C LEU A 180 2.53 5.69 7.65
N TYR A 181 3.28 5.28 8.67
CA TYR A 181 3.11 3.97 9.30
C TYR A 181 2.41 4.06 10.67
N PRO A 182 1.28 3.38 10.89
CA PRO A 182 0.61 3.33 12.19
C PRO A 182 1.39 2.47 13.18
N ARG A 183 1.77 3.06 14.32
CA ARG A 183 2.46 2.40 15.44
C ARG A 183 1.55 2.41 16.67
N TYR A 184 1.04 1.26 17.07
CA TYR A 184 0.14 1.17 18.24
C TYR A 184 0.93 1.24 19.55
N ALA A 185 0.59 2.20 20.42
CA ALA A 185 1.10 2.29 21.79
C ALA A 185 0.33 1.38 22.76
N THR A 186 -0.97 1.17 22.49
CA THR A 186 -1.87 0.29 23.26
C THR A 186 -2.39 -0.84 22.35
N GLY A 187 -3.66 -1.24 22.50
CA GLY A 187 -4.30 -2.23 21.63
C GLY A 187 -4.52 -1.74 20.19
N ARG A 188 -5.09 -2.62 19.36
CA ARG A 188 -5.54 -2.31 17.97
C ARG A 188 -7.06 -2.30 17.85
N GLN A 189 -7.74 -1.83 18.90
CA GLN A 189 -9.18 -2.02 19.10
C GLN A 189 -9.77 -0.72 19.66
N GLY A 190 -11.07 -0.49 19.47
CA GLY A 190 -11.72 0.75 19.92
C GLY A 190 -11.34 1.98 19.07
N PRO A 191 -11.75 3.18 19.50
CA PRO A 191 -11.43 4.43 18.83
C PRO A 191 -10.00 4.90 19.14
N VAL A 192 -9.42 5.72 18.26
CA VAL A 192 -8.22 6.51 18.55
C VAL A 192 -8.56 7.57 19.60
N THR A 193 -7.88 7.51 20.75
CA THR A 193 -8.00 8.49 21.83
C THR A 193 -6.86 9.51 21.85
N ALA A 194 -5.72 9.20 21.22
CA ALA A 194 -4.63 10.14 20.95
C ALA A 194 -3.75 9.66 19.78
N GLN A 195 -3.15 10.59 19.05
CA GLN A 195 -2.14 10.35 18.02
C GLN A 195 -0.92 11.24 18.24
N GLU A 196 0.28 10.73 17.95
CA GLU A 196 1.53 11.49 18.01
C GLU A 196 2.44 11.15 16.82
N PRO A 197 2.77 12.09 15.90
CA PRO A 197 2.43 13.51 15.95
C PRO A 197 0.93 13.81 15.87
N VAL A 198 0.55 14.95 16.48
CA VAL A 198 -0.82 15.47 16.45
C VAL A 198 -1.29 15.80 15.02
N ALA A 199 -2.61 15.81 14.84
CA ALA A 199 -3.27 16.15 13.58
C ALA A 199 -2.80 17.50 13.01
N GLY A 200 -2.56 17.57 11.70
CA GLY A 200 -2.03 18.76 11.03
C GLY A 200 -0.53 19.02 11.29
N GLY A 201 0.14 18.19 12.09
CA GLY A 201 1.60 18.25 12.26
C GLY A 201 2.35 17.80 11.01
N THR A 202 3.61 18.23 10.86
CA THR A 202 4.47 17.83 9.74
C THR A 202 5.23 16.55 10.06
N ALA A 203 5.04 15.50 9.26
CA ALA A 203 5.86 14.30 9.23
C ALA A 203 6.53 14.14 7.85
N ARG A 204 7.28 13.06 7.65
CA ARG A 204 7.78 12.63 6.33
C ARG A 204 7.23 11.27 5.95
N TRP A 205 7.29 10.98 4.65
CA TRP A 205 7.04 9.65 4.13
C TRP A 205 7.84 8.56 4.84
N ASN A 206 7.18 7.43 5.13
CA ASN A 206 7.65 6.34 5.99
C ASN A 206 7.85 6.67 7.49
N ASP A 207 7.55 7.88 7.98
CA ASP A 207 7.57 8.14 9.42
C ASP A 207 6.44 7.37 10.14
N GLN A 208 6.62 7.14 11.44
CA GLN A 208 5.64 6.44 12.27
C GLN A 208 4.77 7.41 13.06
N VAL A 209 3.45 7.28 12.91
CA VAL A 209 2.47 7.97 13.78
C VAL A 209 2.05 6.99 14.87
N THR A 210 2.26 7.38 16.12
CA THR A 210 1.95 6.58 17.29
C THR A 210 0.48 6.75 17.67
N LEU A 211 -0.32 5.69 17.56
CA LEU A 211 -1.74 5.66 17.91
C LEU A 211 -1.94 5.10 19.32
N THR A 212 -2.70 5.82 20.14
CA THR A 212 -3.28 5.33 21.40
C THR A 212 -4.74 5.02 21.16
N CYS A 213 -5.11 3.77 21.39
CA CYS A 213 -6.46 3.26 21.21
C CYS A 213 -7.13 2.99 22.56
N GLY A 214 -8.41 3.38 22.68
CA GLY A 214 -9.24 3.08 23.85
C GLY A 214 -9.89 1.70 23.79
N ASP A 215 -10.69 1.34 24.79
CA ASP A 215 -11.39 0.06 24.80
C ASP A 215 -12.64 0.05 23.90
N LYS A 216 -12.97 -1.12 23.33
CA LYS A 216 -14.22 -1.32 22.55
C LYS A 216 -15.51 -1.08 23.34
N GLY A 217 -15.43 -1.01 24.67
CA GLY A 217 -16.55 -0.72 25.57
C GLY A 217 -16.67 0.75 25.99
N SER A 218 -15.75 1.63 25.58
CA SER A 218 -15.76 3.05 25.96
C SER A 218 -16.81 3.85 25.18
N THR A 219 -18.09 3.63 25.47
CA THR A 219 -19.16 4.54 25.08
C THR A 219 -18.83 5.95 25.57
N PRO A 220 -18.91 7.01 24.74
CA PRO A 220 -18.70 8.37 25.23
C PRO A 220 -19.71 8.67 26.35
N PRO A 221 -19.32 9.42 27.40
CA PRO A 221 -20.19 9.66 28.54
C PRO A 221 -21.46 10.37 28.06
N THR A 222 -22.58 9.63 28.06
CA THR A 222 -23.88 10.19 27.72
C THR A 222 -24.24 11.20 28.80
N VAL A 223 -24.11 12.48 28.47
CA VAL A 223 -24.52 13.58 29.34
C VAL A 223 -26.04 13.52 29.46
N SER A 224 -26.52 12.83 30.49
CA SER A 224 -27.94 12.81 30.81
C SER A 224 -28.37 14.26 31.07
N PRO A 225 -29.40 14.77 30.36
CA PRO A 225 -29.93 16.09 30.67
C PRO A 225 -30.44 16.10 32.12
N PRO A 226 -30.32 17.22 32.85
CA PRO A 226 -30.91 17.35 34.17
C PRO A 226 -32.44 17.25 34.06
N PRO A 227 -33.13 16.65 35.05
CA PRO A 227 -34.58 16.64 35.08
C PRO A 227 -35.10 18.08 35.21
N THR A 228 -35.94 18.50 34.27
CA THR A 228 -36.71 19.74 34.37
C THR A 228 -37.70 19.64 35.55
N PRO A 229 -37.81 20.67 36.41
CA PRO A 229 -38.80 20.72 37.49
C PRO A 229 -40.24 20.93 36.99
#